data_AF-A0A151ESM9-F1
#
_entry.id   AF-A0A151ESM9-F1
#
_cell.length_a   1.000
_cell.length_b   1.000
_cell.length_c   1.000
_cell.angle_alpha   90.00
_cell.angle_beta   90.00
_cell.angle_gamma   90.00
#
_symmetry.space_group_name_H-M   'P 1'
#
loop_
_entity.id
_entity.type
_entity.pdbx_description
1 polymer ?
#
loop_
_entity_poly.entity_id
_entity_poly.type
_entity_poly.pdbx_seq_one_letter_code
_entity_poly.pdbx_strand_id
1 'polypeptide(L)'
;MTNNQTQTYLIGAILFSLIGGILLLIMDFGGWYAYNYYAGVRSWGFIGFYELPSGLIFLIPAIFLFYCTWISLKSIQNSKKNLNKKSIRMGFFLSLAVFFLALIGGIIFILTLENVSDWWFDGAFYGGLLGGLFTSIFLYLTLKNIG
;
A
#
# COMPACT_ATOMS: atom_id res chain seq x y z
N MET A 1 -20.60 -22.89 1.00
CA MET A 1 -19.38 -23.22 0.23
C MET A 1 -18.88 -21.91 -0.37
N THR A 2 -17.63 -21.51 -0.15
CA THR A 2 -17.04 -20.41 -0.93
C THR A 2 -16.99 -20.84 -2.39
N ASN A 3 -17.58 -20.05 -3.28
CA ASN A 3 -17.40 -20.23 -4.72
C ASN A 3 -15.89 -20.13 -5.04
N ASN A 4 -15.38 -20.95 -5.97
CA ASN A 4 -13.98 -20.91 -6.44
C ASN A 4 -13.55 -19.48 -6.82
N GLN A 5 -14.48 -18.67 -7.33
CA GLN A 5 -14.26 -17.26 -7.64
C GLN A 5 -13.96 -16.42 -6.39
N THR A 6 -14.73 -16.59 -5.31
CA THR A 6 -14.53 -15.87 -4.03
C THR A 6 -13.17 -16.20 -3.43
N GLN A 7 -12.74 -17.47 -3.48
CA GLN A 7 -11.40 -17.85 -3.05
C GLN A 7 -10.32 -17.20 -3.90
N THR A 8 -10.49 -17.16 -5.22
CA THR A 8 -9.54 -16.51 -6.14
C THR A 8 -9.37 -15.03 -5.82
N TYR A 9 -10.46 -14.32 -5.55
CA TYR A 9 -10.39 -12.90 -5.16
C TYR A 9 -9.72 -12.71 -3.80
N LEU A 10 -10.01 -13.56 -2.81
CA LEU A 10 -9.33 -13.49 -1.51
C LEU A 10 -7.83 -13.76 -1.63
N ILE A 11 -7.40 -14.67 -2.51
CA ILE A 11 -5.97 -14.90 -2.80
C ILE A 11 -5.35 -13.67 -3.44
N GLY A 12 -6.03 -13.05 -4.41
CA GLY A 12 -5.61 -11.78 -5.01
C GLY A 12 -5.42 -10.69 -3.94
N ALA A 13 -6.38 -10.52 -3.05
CA ALA A 13 -6.30 -9.57 -1.95
C ALA A 13 -5.11 -9.86 -1.02
N ILE A 14 -4.83 -11.13 -0.70
CA ILE A 14 -3.67 -11.54 0.10
C ILE A 14 -2.36 -11.11 -0.58
N LEU A 15 -2.17 -11.44 -1.85
CA LEU A 15 -0.92 -11.16 -2.56
C LEU A 15 -0.62 -9.67 -2.60
N PHE A 16 -1.57 -8.85 -3.05
CA PHE A 16 -1.36 -7.42 -3.20
C PHE A 16 -1.24 -6.69 -1.86
N SER A 17 -2.01 -7.09 -0.84
CA SER A 17 -1.91 -6.47 0.49
C SER A 17 -0.60 -6.87 1.19
N LEU A 18 -0.20 -8.13 1.11
CA LEU A 18 1.04 -8.60 1.74
C LEU A 18 2.27 -7.95 1.09
N ILE A 19 2.36 -8.02 -0.24
CA ILE A 19 3.48 -7.43 -0.99
C ILE A 19 3.51 -5.91 -0.80
N GLY A 20 2.35 -5.24 -0.93
CA GLY A 20 2.27 -3.79 -0.72
C GLY A 20 2.67 -3.37 0.70
N GLY A 21 2.23 -4.12 1.72
CA GLY A 21 2.59 -3.86 3.11
C GLY A 21 4.09 -4.05 3.39
N ILE A 22 4.71 -5.08 2.78
CA ILE A 22 6.16 -5.31 2.89
C ILE A 22 6.93 -4.19 2.19
N LEU A 23 6.55 -3.83 0.96
CA LEU A 23 7.22 -2.78 0.19
C LEU A 23 7.18 -1.43 0.92
N LEU A 24 6.06 -1.09 1.56
CA LEU A 24 5.92 0.12 2.38
C LEU A 24 6.93 0.23 3.53
N LEU A 25 7.42 -0.90 4.05
CA LEU A 25 8.30 -0.94 5.22
C LEU A 25 9.78 -1.13 4.88
N ILE A 26 10.07 -1.72 3.72
CA ILE A 26 11.44 -2.13 3.36
C ILE A 26 12.05 -1.22 2.30
N MET A 27 11.23 -0.69 1.39
CA MET A 27 11.70 0.17 0.30
C MET A 27 11.54 1.64 0.65
N ASP A 28 12.27 2.49 -0.06
CA ASP A 28 12.02 3.92 -0.04
C ASP A 28 10.73 4.25 -0.78
N PHE A 29 10.12 5.37 -0.41
CA PHE A 29 8.93 5.91 -1.05
C PHE A 29 9.30 6.71 -2.31
N GLY A 30 10.39 7.44 -2.26
CA GLY A 30 10.94 8.17 -3.39
C GLY A 30 12.31 8.72 -3.07
N GLY A 31 13.04 9.11 -4.12
CA GLY A 31 14.38 9.67 -4.03
C GLY A 31 14.56 10.85 -4.97
N TRP A 32 15.60 11.64 -4.70
CA TRP A 32 15.96 12.79 -5.53
C TRP A 32 17.47 13.04 -5.55
N TYR A 33 17.95 13.54 -6.67
CA TYR A 33 19.29 14.10 -6.80
C TYR A 33 19.20 15.62 -6.85
N ALA A 34 20.04 16.30 -6.06
CA ALA A 34 20.24 17.73 -6.19
C ALA A 34 21.68 18.04 -6.61
N TYR A 35 21.83 18.96 -7.55
CA TYR A 35 23.12 19.46 -7.98
C TYR A 35 23.22 20.95 -7.68
N ASN A 36 24.12 21.31 -6.77
CA ASN A 36 24.42 22.71 -6.51
C ASN A 36 25.51 23.18 -7.48
N TYR A 37 25.10 23.86 -8.55
CA TYR A 37 26.00 24.39 -9.58
C TYR A 37 27.08 25.33 -9.00
N TYR A 38 26.74 26.13 -7.99
CA TYR A 38 27.67 27.10 -7.40
C TYR A 38 28.72 26.46 -6.48
N ALA A 39 28.37 25.36 -5.81
CA ALA A 39 29.28 24.64 -4.93
C ALA A 39 29.98 23.45 -5.62
N GLY A 40 29.51 23.04 -6.81
CA GLY A 40 29.99 21.83 -7.49
C GLY A 40 29.65 20.52 -6.76
N VAL A 41 28.73 20.56 -5.79
CA VAL A 41 28.39 19.42 -4.92
C VAL A 41 27.12 18.73 -5.41
N ARG A 42 27.16 17.40 -5.46
CA ARG A 42 25.99 16.53 -5.66
C ARG A 42 25.51 16.01 -4.31
N SER A 43 24.20 16.09 -4.06
CA SER A 43 23.57 15.42 -2.93
C SER A 43 22.50 14.45 -3.41
N TRP A 44 22.33 13.37 -2.64
CA TRP A 44 21.30 12.37 -2.83
C TRP A 44 20.43 12.33 -1.58
N GLY A 45 19.11 12.34 -1.76
CA GLY A 45 18.14 12.19 -0.70
C GLY A 45 17.10 11.15 -1.07
N PHE A 46 16.50 10.57 -0.06
CA PHE A 46 15.37 9.64 -0.17
C PHE A 46 14.41 9.91 0.98
N ILE A 47 13.24 9.30 0.92
CA ILE A 47 12.31 9.27 2.04
C ILE A 47 11.72 7.88 2.13
N GLY A 48 11.74 7.30 3.34
CA GLY A 48 11.30 5.93 3.57
C GLY A 48 11.02 5.67 5.04
N PHE A 49 10.66 4.42 5.36
CA PHE A 49 10.31 4.02 6.73
C PHE A 49 11.45 4.26 7.74
N TYR A 50 12.70 4.10 7.31
CA TYR A 50 13.87 4.22 8.18
C TYR A 50 14.26 5.67 8.54
N GLU A 51 13.64 6.67 7.90
CA GLU A 51 13.92 8.08 8.20
C GLU A 51 13.12 8.56 9.43
N LEU A 52 13.50 8.10 10.62
CA LEU A 52 12.79 8.43 11.85
C LEU A 52 13.01 9.90 12.28
N PRO A 53 11.96 10.57 12.81
CA PRO A 53 10.64 10.05 13.14
C PRO A 53 9.63 10.07 11.98
N SER A 54 9.90 10.78 10.89
CA SER A 54 8.98 10.96 9.76
C SER A 54 8.56 9.65 9.09
N GLY A 55 9.48 8.68 9.01
CA GLY A 55 9.24 7.36 8.42
C GLY A 55 8.16 6.53 9.13
N LEU A 56 7.81 6.86 10.38
CA LEU A 56 6.70 6.20 11.09
C LEU A 56 5.35 6.39 10.38
N ILE A 57 5.22 7.39 9.50
CA ILE A 57 4.01 7.62 8.71
C ILE A 57 3.67 6.43 7.80
N PHE A 58 4.67 5.64 7.37
CA PHE A 58 4.48 4.46 6.52
C PHE A 58 3.98 3.23 7.30
N LEU A 59 4.08 3.25 8.64
CA LEU A 59 3.64 2.13 9.48
C LEU A 59 2.13 1.94 9.44
N ILE A 60 1.36 3.03 9.50
CA ILE A 60 -0.11 3.00 9.51
C ILE A 60 -0.66 2.34 8.23
N PRO A 61 -0.29 2.78 7.00
CA PRO A 61 -0.78 2.13 5.79
C PRO A 61 -0.31 0.68 5.65
N ALA A 62 0.90 0.34 6.12
CA ALA A 62 1.35 -1.04 6.16
C ALA A 62 0.48 -1.93 7.08
N ILE A 63 0.14 -1.44 8.28
CA ILE A 63 -0.77 -2.14 9.21
C ILE A 63 -2.14 -2.37 8.55
N PHE A 64 -2.66 -1.37 7.82
CA PHE A 64 -3.94 -1.52 7.11
C PHE A 64 -3.90 -2.62 6.06
N LEU A 65 -2.80 -2.70 5.28
CA LEU A 65 -2.63 -3.78 4.32
C LEU A 65 -2.44 -5.14 5.00
N PHE A 66 -1.65 -5.26 6.06
CA PHE A 66 -1.52 -6.52 6.80
C PHE A 66 -2.84 -6.97 7.44
N TYR A 67 -3.66 -6.02 7.89
CA TYR A 67 -5.02 -6.33 8.32
C TYR A 67 -5.86 -6.91 7.18
N CYS A 68 -5.75 -6.36 5.96
CA CYS A 68 -6.42 -6.90 4.77
C CYS A 68 -5.94 -8.32 4.43
N THR A 69 -4.65 -8.60 4.57
CA THR A 69 -4.08 -9.95 4.43
C THR A 69 -4.70 -10.90 5.46
N TRP A 70 -4.73 -10.48 6.72
CA TRP A 70 -5.23 -11.28 7.83
C TRP A 70 -6.72 -11.64 7.69
N ILE A 71 -7.58 -10.67 7.38
CA ILE A 71 -9.01 -10.95 7.18
C ILE A 71 -9.24 -11.87 5.99
N SER A 72 -8.43 -11.76 4.93
CA SER A 72 -8.56 -12.58 3.73
C SER A 72 -8.14 -14.03 4.01
N LEU A 73 -7.03 -14.23 4.74
CA LEU A 73 -6.62 -15.55 5.23
C LEU A 73 -7.68 -16.19 6.13
N LYS A 74 -8.19 -15.43 7.11
CA LYS A 74 -9.28 -15.90 7.98
C LYS A 74 -10.54 -16.27 7.21
N SER A 75 -10.85 -15.54 6.14
CA SER A 75 -12.01 -15.81 5.28
C SER A 75 -11.86 -17.12 4.50
N ILE A 76 -10.66 -17.41 4.00
CA ILE A 76 -10.36 -18.68 3.31
C ILE A 76 -10.42 -19.85 4.30
N GLN A 77 -9.79 -19.72 5.48
CA GLN A 77 -9.77 -20.77 6.50
C GLN A 77 -11.17 -21.12 7.02
N ASN A 78 -12.04 -20.12 7.12
CA ASN A 78 -13.42 -20.30 7.58
C ASN A 78 -14.43 -20.44 6.43
N SER A 79 -14.01 -20.89 5.24
CA SER A 79 -14.85 -21.01 4.03
C SER A 79 -16.14 -21.81 4.20
N LYS A 80 -16.21 -22.68 5.21
CA LYS A 80 -17.40 -23.46 5.58
C LYS A 80 -18.39 -22.69 6.46
N LYS A 81 -17.94 -21.62 7.14
CA LYS A 81 -18.77 -20.71 7.94
C LYS A 81 -19.17 -19.49 7.10
N ASN A 82 -20.28 -18.85 7.44
CA ASN A 82 -20.69 -17.61 6.79
C ASN A 82 -19.57 -16.56 6.89
N LEU A 83 -19.16 -16.04 5.73
CA LEU A 83 -18.10 -15.03 5.65
C LEU A 83 -18.52 -13.76 6.40
N ASN A 84 -17.59 -13.19 7.15
CA ASN A 84 -17.84 -11.96 7.91
C ASN A 84 -17.83 -10.75 6.96
N LYS A 85 -19.00 -10.45 6.36
CA LYS A 85 -19.20 -9.31 5.44
C LYS A 85 -18.70 -7.98 6.02
N LYS A 86 -18.85 -7.76 7.34
CA LYS A 86 -18.43 -6.52 8.00
C LYS A 86 -16.91 -6.36 7.98
N SER A 87 -16.15 -7.43 8.26
CA SER A 87 -14.69 -7.41 8.20
C SER A 87 -14.16 -7.19 6.78
N ILE A 88 -14.74 -7.86 5.78
CA ILE A 88 -14.35 -7.69 4.37
C ILE A 88 -14.62 -6.25 3.91
N ARG A 89 -15.77 -5.67 4.30
CA ARG A 89 -16.11 -4.27 4.02
C ARG A 89 -15.15 -3.28 4.69
N MET A 90 -14.72 -3.56 5.92
CA MET A 90 -13.69 -2.77 6.58
C MET A 90 -12.36 -2.83 5.80
N GLY A 91 -11.91 -4.02 5.42
CA GLY A 91 -10.68 -4.17 4.62
C GLY A 91 -10.75 -3.44 3.27
N PHE A 92 -11.91 -3.44 2.61
CA PHE A 92 -12.12 -2.65 1.40
C PHE A 92 -11.85 -1.15 1.64
N PHE A 93 -12.44 -0.56 2.68
CA PHE A 93 -12.21 0.86 2.97
C PHE A 93 -10.78 1.16 3.44
N LEU A 94 -10.16 0.26 4.21
CA LEU A 94 -8.78 0.42 4.64
C LEU A 94 -7.79 0.37 3.47
N SER A 95 -7.94 -0.58 2.55
CA SER A 95 -7.10 -0.65 1.34
C SER A 95 -7.31 0.55 0.42
N LEU A 96 -8.54 1.05 0.31
CA LEU A 96 -8.84 2.30 -0.40
C LEU A 96 -8.15 3.51 0.25
N ALA A 97 -8.15 3.57 1.59
CA ALA A 97 -7.44 4.62 2.32
C ALA A 97 -5.94 4.56 2.05
N VAL A 98 -5.33 3.37 2.02
CA VAL A 98 -3.91 3.19 1.68
C VAL A 98 -3.62 3.70 0.26
N PHE A 99 -4.46 3.38 -0.72
CA PHE A 99 -4.33 3.89 -2.09
C PHE A 99 -4.33 5.42 -2.13
N PHE A 100 -5.28 6.07 -1.45
CA PHE A 100 -5.34 7.53 -1.40
C PHE A 100 -4.18 8.15 -0.62
N LEU A 101 -3.73 7.53 0.47
CA LEU A 101 -2.55 7.98 1.21
C LEU A 101 -1.29 7.92 0.33
N ALA A 102 -1.12 6.87 -0.47
CA ALA A 102 -0.01 6.78 -1.42
C ALA A 102 -0.08 7.87 -2.50
N LEU A 103 -1.27 8.13 -3.07
CA LEU A 103 -1.47 9.22 -4.03
C LEU A 103 -1.16 10.59 -3.43
N ILE A 104 -1.75 10.90 -2.27
CA ILE A 104 -1.55 12.18 -1.59
C ILE A 104 -0.09 12.34 -1.18
N GLY A 105 0.52 11.29 -0.63
CA GLY A 105 1.93 11.27 -0.28
C GLY A 105 2.84 11.51 -1.49
N GLY A 106 2.51 10.93 -2.65
CA GLY A 106 3.25 11.15 -3.89
C GLY A 106 3.15 12.60 -4.38
N ILE A 107 1.97 13.21 -4.28
CA ILE A 107 1.78 14.63 -4.62
C ILE A 107 2.59 15.51 -3.66
N ILE A 108 2.48 15.28 -2.36
CA ILE A 108 3.24 16.03 -1.34
C ILE A 108 4.74 15.90 -1.59
N PHE A 109 5.23 14.68 -1.85
CA PHE A 109 6.63 14.43 -2.18
C PHE A 109 7.10 15.32 -3.33
N ILE A 110 6.41 15.29 -4.48
CA ILE A 110 6.77 16.13 -5.63
C ILE A 110 6.76 17.62 -5.27
N LEU A 111 5.75 18.09 -4.54
CA LEU A 111 5.63 19.51 -4.18
C LEU A 111 6.72 19.99 -3.21
N THR A 112 7.33 19.08 -2.43
CA THR A 112 8.41 19.43 -1.49
C THR A 112 9.80 19.48 -2.13
N LEU A 113 9.94 19.00 -3.37
CA LEU A 113 11.22 18.94 -4.07
C LEU A 113 11.52 20.27 -4.78
N GLU A 114 12.02 21.25 -4.04
CA GLU A 114 12.54 22.49 -4.62
C GLU A 114 14.02 22.33 -5.05
N ASN A 115 14.35 22.79 -6.26
CA ASN A 115 15.73 22.84 -6.79
C ASN A 115 16.46 21.48 -6.88
N VAL A 116 15.74 20.41 -7.19
CA VAL A 116 16.34 19.10 -7.50
C VAL A 116 16.55 18.93 -9.01
N SER A 117 17.61 18.20 -9.39
CA SER A 117 17.93 17.90 -10.79
C SER A 117 17.17 16.71 -11.33
N ASP A 118 16.84 15.74 -10.48
CA ASP A 118 16.11 14.52 -10.86
C ASP A 118 15.39 13.94 -9.64
N TRP A 119 14.29 13.22 -9.86
CA TRP A 119 13.51 12.56 -8.80
C TRP A 119 12.77 11.33 -9.33
N TRP A 120 12.51 10.38 -8.45
CA TRP A 120 11.74 9.18 -8.77
C TRP A 120 10.88 8.73 -7.59
N PHE A 121 9.83 7.99 -7.92
CA PHE A 121 9.12 7.17 -6.95
C PHE A 121 9.79 5.80 -6.85
N ASP A 122 9.75 5.21 -5.66
CA ASP A 122 10.38 3.93 -5.37
C ASP A 122 9.36 2.93 -4.80
N GLY A 123 9.81 1.74 -4.40
CA GLY A 123 9.00 0.58 -4.13
C GLY A 123 7.91 0.79 -3.09
N ALA A 124 8.10 1.63 -2.07
CA ALA A 124 7.06 1.89 -1.07
C ALA A 124 5.90 2.71 -1.65
N PHE A 125 6.15 3.65 -2.57
CA PHE A 125 5.08 4.37 -3.27
C PHE A 125 4.24 3.41 -4.10
N TYR A 126 4.89 2.59 -4.94
CA TYR A 126 4.18 1.62 -5.77
C TYR A 126 3.51 0.52 -4.94
N GLY A 127 4.13 0.12 -3.83
CA GLY A 127 3.57 -0.83 -2.87
C GLY A 127 2.29 -0.32 -2.23
N GLY A 128 2.26 0.94 -1.77
CA GLY A 128 1.05 1.57 -1.26
C GLY A 128 -0.01 1.76 -2.34
N LEU A 129 0.38 2.27 -3.51
CA LEU A 129 -0.53 2.57 -4.61
C LEU A 129 -1.19 1.31 -5.18
N LEU A 130 -0.38 0.35 -5.67
CA LEU A 130 -0.88 -0.87 -6.30
C LEU A 130 -1.41 -1.85 -5.25
N GLY A 131 -0.75 -1.95 -4.11
CA GLY A 131 -1.22 -2.78 -2.99
C GLY A 131 -2.58 -2.33 -2.48
N GLY A 132 -2.80 -1.03 -2.30
CA GLY A 132 -4.10 -0.46 -1.93
C GLY A 132 -5.17 -0.68 -3.02
N LEU A 133 -4.87 -0.30 -4.26
CA LEU A 133 -5.82 -0.38 -5.38
C LEU A 133 -6.29 -1.81 -5.64
N PHE A 134 -5.38 -2.74 -5.90
CA PHE A 134 -5.77 -4.11 -6.25
C PHE A 134 -6.40 -4.85 -5.08
N THR A 135 -5.92 -4.64 -3.85
CA THR A 135 -6.58 -5.21 -2.66
C THR A 135 -8.03 -4.73 -2.56
N SER A 136 -8.28 -3.43 -2.78
CA SER A 136 -9.64 -2.89 -2.73
C SER A 136 -10.53 -3.49 -3.83
N ILE A 137 -10.02 -3.66 -5.06
CA ILE A 137 -10.74 -4.29 -6.17
C ILE A 137 -11.13 -5.72 -5.80
N PHE A 138 -10.18 -6.53 -5.30
CA PHE A 138 -10.45 -7.91 -4.93
C PHE A 138 -11.42 -8.06 -3.76
N LEU A 139 -11.30 -7.21 -2.74
CA LEU A 139 -12.24 -7.21 -1.61
C LEU A 139 -13.63 -6.73 -2.02
N TYR A 140 -13.73 -5.78 -2.96
CA TYR A 140 -15.00 -5.35 -3.54
C TYR A 140 -15.67 -6.49 -4.32
N LEU A 141 -14.94 -7.18 -5.20
CA LEU A 141 -15.45 -8.33 -5.95
C LEU A 141 -15.90 -9.46 -5.02
N THR A 142 -15.16 -9.65 -3.93
CA THR A 142 -15.53 -10.57 -2.85
C THR A 142 -16.87 -10.18 -2.23
N LEU A 143 -17.07 -8.92 -1.85
CA LEU A 143 -18.34 -8.43 -1.31
C LEU A 143 -19.50 -8.61 -2.28
N LYS A 144 -19.29 -8.32 -3.56
CA LYS A 144 -20.31 -8.48 -4.61
C LYS A 144 -20.75 -9.92 -4.79
N ASN A 145 -19.84 -10.89 -4.61
CA ASN A 145 -20.14 -12.31 -4.78
C ASN A 145 -20.77 -12.97 -3.54
N ILE A 146 -20.68 -12.36 -2.37
CA ILE A 146 -21.28 -12.88 -1.13
C ILE A 146 -22.58 -12.12 -0.79
N GLY A 147 -22.73 -10.91 -1.35
CA GLY A 147 -23.91 -10.05 -1.29
C GLY A 147 -25.12 -10.73 -1.89
#